data_AF-A0A1H8YIZ4-F1
#
_entry.id   AF-A0A1H8YIZ4-F1
#
_cell.length_a   1.000
_cell.length_b   1.000
_cell.length_c   1.000
_cell.angle_alpha   90.00
_cell.angle_beta   90.00
_cell.angle_gamma   90.00
#
_symmetry.space_group_name_H-M   'P 1'
#
loop_
_entity.id
_entity.type
_entity.pdbx_description
1 polymer ?
#
loop_
_entity_poly.entity_id
_entity_poly.type
_entity_poly.pdbx_seq_one_letter_code
_entity_poly.pdbx_strand_id
1 'polypeptide(L)' 'MAVALEDVARDGDLLSAAVRYRVGGEAWRQEFTCRRLSSEALGEVLTSADLIFDRWVTADRDWFSAHGVAKPPPG' A
#
# COMPACT_ATOMS: atom_id res chain seq x y z
N MET A 1 -18.89 -3.74 -13.47
CA MET A 1 -17.45 -3.82 -13.15
C MET A 1 -17.28 -4.92 -12.13
N ALA A 2 -16.32 -5.83 -12.33
CA ALA A 2 -15.98 -6.85 -11.35
C ALA A 2 -14.48 -6.81 -11.06
N VAL A 3 -14.12 -7.03 -9.80
CA VAL A 3 -12.74 -7.14 -9.31
C VAL A 3 -12.65 -8.44 -8.53
N ALA A 4 -11.67 -9.27 -8.84
CA ALA A 4 -11.41 -10.52 -8.15
C ALA A 4 -9.92 -10.68 -7.86
N LEU A 5 -9.60 -11.32 -6.73
CA LEU A 5 -8.26 -11.76 -6.38
C LEU A 5 -8.08 -13.21 -6.80
N GLU A 6 -6.95 -13.50 -7.44
CA GLU A 6 -6.56 -14.82 -7.91
C GLU A 6 -5.11 -15.11 -7.50
N ASP A 7 -4.72 -16.38 -7.52
CA ASP A 7 -3.35 -16.85 -7.24
C ASP A 7 -2.77 -16.32 -5.93
N VAL A 8 -3.61 -16.20 -4.89
CA VAL A 8 -3.23 -15.65 -3.60
C VAL A 8 -2.27 -16.61 -2.89
N ALA A 9 -1.02 -16.17 -2.72
CA ALA A 9 0.01 -16.84 -1.96
C ALA A 9 0.48 -15.97 -0.79
N ARG A 10 0.85 -16.60 0.32
CA ARG A 10 1.42 -15.93 1.50
C ARG A 10 2.74 -16.58 1.88
N ASP A 11 3.74 -15.73 2.11
CA ASP A 11 5.03 -16.10 2.66
C ASP A 11 5.35 -15.14 3.81
N GLY A 12 5.16 -15.59 5.05
CA GLY A 12 5.25 -14.71 6.22
C GLY A 12 4.28 -13.54 6.16
N ASP A 13 4.83 -12.32 6.15
CA ASP A 13 4.09 -11.05 6.05
C ASP A 13 3.84 -10.59 4.60
N LEU A 14 4.44 -11.25 3.60
CA LEU A 14 4.30 -10.95 2.18
C LEU A 14 3.13 -11.71 1.57
N LEU A 15 2.23 -10.98 0.91
CA LEU A 15 1.18 -11.50 0.06
C LEU A 15 1.55 -11.23 -1.40
N SER A 16 1.46 -12.27 -2.23
CA SER A 16 1.56 -12.19 -3.68
C SER A 16 0.22 -12.61 -4.28
N ALA A 17 -0.33 -11.82 -5.19
CA ALA A 17 -1.60 -12.15 -5.84
C ALA A 17 -1.72 -11.46 -7.20
N ALA A 18 -2.71 -11.88 -7.97
CA ALA A 18 -3.15 -11.18 -9.17
C ALA A 18 -4.54 -10.59 -8.96
N VAL A 19 -4.73 -9.32 -9.30
CA VAL A 19 -6.07 -8.74 -9.44
C VAL A 19 -6.53 -8.94 -10.88
N ARG A 20 -7.72 -9.53 -11.05
CA ARG A 20 -8.42 -9.58 -12.32
C ARG A 20 -9.53 -8.54 -12.33
N TYR A 21 -9.43 -7.61 -13.26
CA TYR A 21 -10.44 -6.58 -13.49
C TYR A 21 -11.30 -6.97 -14.70
N ARG A 22 -12.60 -6.68 -14.65
CA ARG A 22 -13.52 -6.80 -15.79
C ARG A 22 -14.37 -5.55 -15.94
N VAL A 23 -14.22 -4.86 -17.06
CA VAL A 23 -14.96 -3.64 -17.41
C VAL A 23 -15.29 -3.66 -18.90
N GLY A 24 -16.55 -3.44 -19.28
CA GLY A 24 -16.94 -3.32 -20.68
C GLY A 24 -16.73 -4.55 -21.56
N GLY A 25 -16.58 -5.75 -20.97
CA GLY A 25 -16.25 -6.98 -21.71
C GLY A 25 -14.75 -7.24 -21.84
N GLU A 26 -13.91 -6.26 -21.51
CA GLU A 26 -12.47 -6.42 -21.42
C GLU A 26 -12.06 -6.94 -20.03
N ALA A 27 -10.99 -7.73 -20.01
CA ALA A 27 -10.40 -8.24 -18.78
C ALA A 27 -8.89 -8.08 -18.81
N TRP A 28 -8.33 -7.57 -17.72
CA TRP A 28 -6.88 -7.49 -17.52
C TRP A 28 -6.49 -8.06 -16.17
N ARG A 29 -5.29 -8.63 -16.12
CA ARG A 29 -4.69 -9.25 -14.94
C ARG A 29 -3.45 -8.44 -14.56
N GLN A 30 -3.36 -8.07 -13.29
CA GLN A 30 -2.21 -7.34 -12.76
C GLN A 30 -1.70 -8.04 -11.51
N GLU A 31 -0.45 -8.48 -11.58
CA GLU A 31 0.26 -9.06 -10.44
C GLU A 31 0.70 -7.95 -9.49
N PHE A 32 0.57 -8.19 -8.20
CA PHE A 32 1.03 -7.29 -7.16
C PHE A 32 1.53 -8.06 -5.95
N THR A 33 2.33 -7.38 -5.14
CA THR A 33 2.67 -7.84 -3.79
C THR A 33 2.27 -6.78 -2.78
N CYS A 34 1.90 -7.21 -1.58
CA CYS A 34 1.72 -6.31 -0.45
C CYS A 34 2.25 -6.97 0.83
N ARG A 35 2.74 -6.15 1.75
CA ARG A 35 3.15 -6.62 3.08
C ARG A 35 2.13 -6.22 4.12
N ARG A 36 1.88 -7.09 5.09
CA ARG A 36 1.10 -6.77 6.27
C ARG A 36 2.02 -6.12 7.31
N LEU A 37 1.93 -4.79 7.44
CA LEU A 37 2.71 -4.04 8.42
C LEU A 37 1.94 -3.85 9.73
N SER A 38 2.64 -3.94 10.85
CA SER A 38 2.17 -3.37 12.12
C SER A 38 2.27 -1.84 12.06
N SER A 39 1.64 -1.13 13.00
CA SER A 39 1.78 0.33 13.07
C SER A 39 3.23 0.77 13.34
N GLU A 40 3.99 -0.03 14.09
CA GLU A 40 5.43 0.19 14.32
C GLU A 40 6.23 0.01 13.03
N ALA A 41 6.05 -1.12 12.33
CA ALA A 41 6.73 -1.39 11.06
C ALA A 41 6.36 -0.37 9.98
N LEU A 42 5.11 0.12 9.97
CA LEU A 42 4.70 1.22 9.08
C LEU A 42 5.51 2.50 9.37
N GLY A 43 5.70 2.85 10.64
CA GLY A 43 6.51 3.99 11.04
C GLY A 43 7.98 3.86 10.62
N GLU A 44 8.56 2.67 10.75
CA GLU A 44 9.92 2.37 10.29
C GLU A 44 10.06 2.51 8.77
N VAL A 45 9.11 1.95 8.00
CA VAL A 45 9.11 2.06 6.53
C VAL A 45 9.00 3.52 6.08
N LEU A 46 8.10 4.29 6.68
CA LEU A 46 7.96 5.73 6.37
C LEU A 46 9.24 6.49 6.70
N THR A 47 9.82 6.26 7.89
CA THR A 47 11.07 6.89 8.31
C THR A 47 12.22 6.56 7.36
N SER A 48 12.33 5.31 6.91
CA SER A 48 13.35 4.88 5.95
C SER A 48 13.21 5.54 4.56
N ALA A 49 12.03 6.10 4.27
CA ALA A 49 11.71 6.78 3.02
C ALA A 49 11.68 8.32 3.17
N ASP A 50 12.18 8.87 4.28
CA ASP A 50 12.08 10.31 4.61
C ASP A 50 10.64 10.83 4.62
N LEU A 51 9.70 10.00 5.07
CA LEU A 51 8.29 10.31 5.23
C LEU A 51 7.87 10.27 6.70
N ILE A 52 6.94 11.14 7.06
CA ILE A 52 6.31 11.21 8.38
C ILE A 52 4.82 10.93 8.20
N PHE A 53 4.28 10.03 9.02
CA PHE A 53 2.83 9.79 9.11
C PHE A 53 2.12 11.08 9.54
N ASP A 54 1.07 11.46 8.82
CA ASP A 54 0.26 12.64 9.12
C ASP A 54 -1.05 12.24 9.81
N ARG A 55 -1.97 11.60 9.07
CA ARG A 55 -3.26 11.18 9.62
C ARG A 55 -3.88 10.02 8.85
N TRP A 56 -4.81 9.34 9.51
CA TRP A 56 -5.77 8.47 8.83
C TRP A 56 -6.74 9.31 8.01
N VAL A 57 -6.93 8.94 6.75
CA VAL A 57 -7.84 9.61 5.80
C VAL A 57 -9.27 9.11 5.98
N THR A 58 -9.43 7.85 6.36
CA THR A 58 -10.71 7.18 6.56
C THR A 58 -10.89 6.76 8.02
N ALA A 59 -12.13 6.69 8.49
CA ALA A 59 -12.44 6.37 9.88
C ALA A 59 -12.07 4.92 10.27
N ASP A 60 -12.14 4.01 9.30
CA ASP A 60 -11.71 2.61 9.42
C ASP A 60 -10.18 2.43 9.48
N ARG A 61 -9.40 3.50 9.22
CA ARG A 61 -7.93 3.51 9.21
C ARG A 61 -7.33 2.60 8.12
N ASP A 62 -8.03 2.44 6.99
CA ASP A 62 -7.50 1.72 5.84
C ASP A 62 -6.55 2.57 4.97
N TRP A 63 -6.70 3.90 5.01
CA TRP A 63 -5.86 4.84 4.27
C TRP A 63 -5.24 5.90 5.17
N PHE A 64 -3.98 6.24 4.93
CA PHE A 64 -3.29 7.34 5.62
C PHE A 64 -2.62 8.30 4.63
N SER A 65 -2.38 9.54 5.08
CA SER A 65 -1.49 10.49 4.43
C SER A 65 -0.13 10.50 5.13
N ALA A 66 0.92 10.72 4.35
CA ALA A 66 2.26 11.01 4.84
C ALA A 66 2.83 12.24 4.11
N HIS A 67 3.73 12.95 4.75
CA HIS A 67 4.43 14.10 4.18
C HIS A 67 5.93 13.90 4.27
N GLY A 68 6.68 14.54 3.37
CA GLY A 68 8.14 14.51 3.39
C GLY A 68 8.71 15.25 4.59
N VAL A 69 9.86 14.80 5.07
CA VAL A 69 10.67 15.57 6.01
C VAL A 69 11.10 16.87 5.32
N ALA A 70 10.88 18.02 5.97
CA ALA A 70 11.31 19.30 5.42
C ALA A 70 12.83 19.29 5.20
N LYS A 71 13.27 19.50 3.96
CA LYS A 71 14.69 19.68 3.66
C LYS A 71 15.16 20.96 4.35
N PRO A 72 16.25 20.96 5.14
CA PRO A 72 16.79 22.19 5.68
C PRO A 72 17.13 23.16 4.54
N PRO A 73 16.92 24.47 4.72
CA PRO A 73 17.25 25.44 3.69
C PRO A 73 18.74 25.32 3.31
N PRO A 74 19.10 25.51 2.04
CA PRO A 74 20.51 25.63 1.67
C PRO A 74 21.10 26.84 2.43
N GLY A 75 22.24 26.60 3.09
CA GLY A 75 23.02 27.65 3.76
C GLY A 75 23.81 28.52 2.78
#